data_AF-A0A956AVJ8-F1
#
_entry.id   AF-A0A956AVJ8-F1
#
_cell.length_a   1.000
_cell.length_b   1.000
_cell.length_c   1.000
_cell.angle_alpha   90.00
_cell.angle_beta   90.00
_cell.angle_gamma   90.00
#
_symmetry.space_group_name_H-M   'P 1'
#
loop_
_entity.id
_entity.type
_entity.pdbx_description
1 polymer ?
#
loop_
_entity_poly.entity_id
_entity_poly.type
_entity_poly.pdbx_seq_one_letter_code
_entity_poly.pdbx_strand_id
1 'polypeptide(L)'
;MPADGAEDADDGRPLSPSEAGEVLRYWLCALRYEEALTARPRAMRLDPRRPPSIDLREPRGGQSYFKLRVDDEVAAVLTRAAPTLERALDAELVSFFNRWLRLTYYRESAPGRAFEGDGRAVVVGWPVVFFPRTEELACLLRFRGTIGWRVANGEPFAVPSWRARKGGPTPAPPASVRVERSDEDDELLPFSLDTQLLMRTLGVNDEEVDDLHTALRAVEDLSPGRMIATVAGLLEGRAPFDGQVAPEPEGEAATSPALFARLTAAVRGRLGGGAAV
;
A
#
# COMPACT_ATOMS: atom_id res chain seq x y z
N MET A 1 23.68 -36.25 21.01
CA MET A 1 24.28 -35.49 19.89
C MET A 1 23.82 -34.06 20.04
N PRO A 2 24.61 -33.18 20.69
CA PRO A 2 24.31 -31.76 20.71
C PRO A 2 24.76 -31.17 19.37
N ALA A 3 23.89 -30.38 18.74
CA ALA A 3 24.25 -29.55 17.60
C ALA A 3 25.09 -28.38 18.14
N ASP A 4 26.33 -28.26 17.68
CA ASP A 4 27.19 -27.10 17.87
C ASP A 4 26.46 -25.87 17.31
N GLY A 5 25.91 -25.06 18.21
CA GLY A 5 25.48 -23.70 17.92
C GLY A 5 26.73 -22.85 17.80
N ALA A 6 27.19 -22.63 16.57
CA ALA A 6 28.11 -21.53 16.30
C ALA A 6 27.34 -20.22 16.57
N GLU A 7 27.51 -19.69 17.77
CA GLU A 7 27.24 -18.29 18.04
C GLU A 7 28.08 -17.48 17.05
N ASP A 8 27.43 -16.84 16.08
CA ASP A 8 28.04 -15.80 15.25
C ASP A 8 28.44 -14.65 16.20
N ALA A 9 29.62 -14.80 16.78
CA ALA A 9 30.26 -13.77 17.57
C ALA A 9 30.52 -12.58 16.65
N ASP A 10 29.88 -11.45 16.96
CA ASP A 10 30.16 -10.15 16.37
C ASP A 10 31.67 -9.85 16.55
N ASP A 11 32.47 -10.16 15.53
CA ASP A 11 33.95 -10.17 15.59
C ASP A 11 34.55 -8.75 15.69
N GLY A 12 33.73 -7.73 15.94
CA GLY A 12 34.13 -6.32 16.12
C GLY A 12 34.86 -5.73 14.90
N ARG A 13 34.92 -6.46 13.78
CA ARG A 13 35.63 -6.02 12.59
C ARG A 13 34.83 -4.88 11.93
N PRO A 14 35.51 -3.81 11.50
CA PRO A 14 34.85 -2.74 10.78
C PRO A 14 34.22 -3.29 9.49
N LEU A 15 33.01 -2.84 9.18
CA LEU A 15 32.30 -3.22 7.95
C LEU A 15 33.17 -2.89 6.73
N SER A 16 33.24 -3.82 5.79
CA SER A 16 33.80 -3.55 4.46
C SER A 16 32.97 -2.48 3.74
N PRO A 17 33.53 -1.77 2.74
CA PRO A 17 32.77 -0.79 1.97
C PRO A 17 31.50 -1.34 1.31
N SER A 18 31.49 -2.64 0.95
CA SER A 18 30.31 -3.30 0.37
C SER A 18 29.22 -3.52 1.42
N GLU A 19 29.59 -4.08 2.58
CA GLU A 19 28.67 -4.31 3.70
C GLU A 19 28.11 -2.97 4.20
N ALA A 20 28.96 -1.94 4.34
CA ALA A 20 28.52 -0.59 4.68
C ALA A 20 27.55 -0.02 3.62
N GLY A 21 27.80 -0.27 2.33
CA GLY A 21 26.91 0.13 1.24
C GLY A 21 25.55 -0.60 1.26
N GLU A 22 25.50 -1.85 1.70
CA GLU A 22 24.25 -2.60 1.90
C GLU A 22 23.46 -2.08 3.09
N VAL A 23 24.12 -1.89 4.24
CA VAL A 23 23.53 -1.30 5.44
C VAL A 23 22.96 0.08 5.14
N LEU A 24 23.71 0.95 4.45
CA LEU A 24 23.22 2.28 4.04
C LEU A 24 22.05 2.21 3.06
N ARG A 25 22.05 1.25 2.12
CA ARG A 25 20.91 1.01 1.22
C ARG A 25 19.67 0.56 2.01
N TYR A 26 19.84 -0.36 2.96
CA TYR A 26 18.79 -0.81 3.86
C TYR A 26 18.21 0.37 4.66
N TRP A 27 19.05 1.16 5.34
CA TRP A 27 18.61 2.33 6.10
C TRP A 27 17.90 3.37 5.24
N LEU A 28 18.41 3.64 4.03
CA LEU A 28 17.76 4.56 3.10
C LEU A 28 16.41 4.02 2.62
N CYS A 29 16.28 2.71 2.40
CA CYS A 29 15.01 2.07 2.07
C CYS A 29 14.03 2.15 3.25
N ALA A 30 14.47 1.90 4.49
CA ALA A 30 13.66 2.02 5.69
C ALA A 30 13.18 3.46 5.91
N LEU A 31 14.06 4.45 5.79
CA LEU A 31 13.70 5.87 5.88
C LEU A 31 12.69 6.27 4.79
N ARG A 32 12.90 5.85 3.54
CA ARG A 32 11.95 6.11 2.46
C ARG A 32 10.61 5.43 2.66
N TYR A 33 10.60 4.27 3.31
CA TYR A 33 9.37 3.58 3.66
C TYR A 33 8.62 4.35 4.75
N GLU A 34 9.29 4.76 5.82
CA GLU A 34 8.71 5.63 6.85
C GLU A 34 8.24 6.98 6.28
N GLU A 35 9.01 7.60 5.40
CA GLU A 35 8.58 8.79 4.64
C GLU A 35 7.35 8.52 3.78
N ALA A 36 7.28 7.37 3.11
CA ALA A 36 6.12 6.99 2.31
C ALA A 36 4.89 6.69 3.17
N LEU A 37 5.08 6.15 4.37
CA LEU A 37 4.02 5.93 5.35
C LEU A 37 3.54 7.27 5.92
N THR A 38 4.43 8.21 6.19
CA THR A 38 4.07 9.52 6.74
C THR A 38 3.55 10.49 5.68
N ALA A 39 3.97 10.36 4.43
CA ALA A 39 3.54 11.21 3.32
C ALA A 39 2.12 10.88 2.87
N ARG A 40 1.17 11.71 3.30
CA ARG A 40 -0.23 11.66 2.86
C ARG A 40 -0.36 12.26 1.46
N PRO A 41 -0.87 11.51 0.46
CA PRO A 41 -1.11 12.09 -0.85
C PRO A 41 -2.20 13.17 -0.75
N ARG A 42 -1.98 14.29 -1.44
CA ARG A 42 -3.05 15.29 -1.63
C ARG A 42 -4.15 14.71 -2.50
N ALA A 43 -5.40 14.86 -2.07
CA ALA A 43 -6.58 14.53 -2.83
C ALA A 43 -6.62 15.37 -4.11
N MET A 44 -6.76 14.70 -5.24
CA MET A 44 -6.87 15.32 -6.55
C MET A 44 -8.22 14.97 -7.15
N ARG A 45 -8.87 15.95 -7.76
CA ARG A 45 -10.06 15.75 -8.56
C ARG A 45 -9.67 15.81 -10.03
N LEU A 46 -10.13 14.84 -10.81
CA LEU A 46 -10.01 14.90 -12.26
C LEU A 46 -10.97 15.96 -12.81
N ASP A 47 -10.54 16.67 -13.86
CA ASP A 47 -11.41 17.59 -14.59
C ASP A 47 -12.39 16.76 -15.45
N PRO A 48 -13.71 16.81 -15.17
CA PRO A 48 -14.69 16.04 -15.93
C PRO A 48 -14.80 16.49 -17.39
N ARG A 49 -14.36 17.71 -17.73
CA ARG A 49 -14.41 18.25 -19.10
C ARG A 49 -13.25 17.78 -19.96
N ARG A 50 -12.18 17.29 -19.34
CA ARG A 50 -10.97 16.85 -20.01
C ARG A 50 -10.56 15.48 -19.47
N PRO A 51 -11.26 14.41 -19.89
CA PRO A 51 -10.91 13.06 -19.46
C PRO A 51 -9.47 12.78 -19.85
N PRO A 52 -8.68 12.15 -18.96
CA PRO A 52 -7.30 11.85 -19.25
C PRO A 52 -7.25 10.81 -20.37
N SER A 53 -6.33 11.01 -21.31
CA SER A 53 -6.05 10.07 -22.40
C SER A 53 -4.63 9.57 -22.29
N ILE A 54 -4.38 8.34 -22.70
CA ILE A 54 -3.02 7.79 -22.74
C ILE A 54 -2.27 8.40 -23.93
N ASP A 55 -1.20 9.14 -23.63
CA ASP A 55 -0.23 9.60 -24.62
C ASP A 55 1.14 9.02 -24.26
N LEU A 56 1.57 8.01 -25.01
CA LEU A 56 2.83 7.31 -24.77
C LEU A 56 4.06 8.15 -25.19
N ARG A 57 3.89 9.19 -26.02
CA ARG A 57 4.99 10.05 -26.44
C ARG A 57 5.21 11.17 -25.45
N GLU A 58 4.12 11.79 -25.03
CA GLU A 58 4.12 12.92 -24.09
C GLU A 58 3.10 12.68 -22.95
N PRO A 59 3.39 11.77 -22.00
CA PRO A 59 2.44 11.43 -20.95
C PRO A 59 2.14 12.62 -20.05
N ARG A 60 0.85 12.96 -19.96
CA ARG A 60 0.32 14.04 -19.13
C ARG A 60 -0.59 13.46 -18.05
N GLY A 61 -0.16 13.57 -16.79
CA GLY A 61 -0.88 13.03 -15.65
C GLY A 61 -0.37 13.63 -14.35
N GLY A 62 -1.31 14.02 -13.48
CA GLY A 62 -1.00 14.62 -12.18
C GLY A 62 -1.22 13.65 -11.01
N GLN A 63 -2.04 12.62 -11.17
CA GLN A 63 -2.55 11.84 -10.04
C GLN A 63 -1.52 10.84 -9.51
N SER A 64 -1.18 10.91 -8.21
CA SER A 64 -0.24 10.01 -7.52
C SER A 64 -0.86 8.73 -6.98
N TYR A 65 -2.17 8.59 -7.08
CA TYR A 65 -2.92 7.46 -6.55
C TYR A 65 -4.11 7.19 -7.47
N PHE A 66 -4.78 6.06 -7.28
CA PHE A 66 -6.09 5.77 -7.85
C PHE A 66 -6.92 5.08 -6.77
N LYS A 67 -8.24 5.10 -6.90
CA LYS A 67 -9.13 4.43 -5.95
C LYS A 67 -9.70 3.17 -6.56
N LEU A 68 -9.82 2.14 -5.74
CA LEU A 68 -10.57 0.93 -6.04
C LEU A 68 -11.72 0.81 -5.06
N ARG A 69 -12.90 0.43 -5.55
CA ARG A 69 -14.02 0.07 -4.67
C ARG A 69 -13.71 -1.28 -4.04
N VAL A 70 -13.94 -1.42 -2.73
CA VAL A 70 -13.86 -2.73 -2.08
C VAL A 70 -15.06 -3.57 -2.53
N ASP A 71 -14.79 -4.50 -3.43
CA ASP A 71 -15.66 -5.59 -3.87
C ASP A 71 -15.05 -6.93 -3.43
N ASP A 72 -15.65 -8.06 -3.82
CA ASP A 72 -15.19 -9.39 -3.40
C ASP A 72 -13.74 -9.70 -3.84
N GLU A 73 -13.35 -9.26 -5.04
CA GLU A 73 -12.00 -9.50 -5.56
C GLU A 73 -10.96 -8.64 -4.85
N VAL A 74 -11.28 -7.37 -4.56
CA VAL A 74 -10.41 -6.51 -3.74
C VAL A 74 -10.30 -7.08 -2.33
N ALA A 75 -11.42 -7.50 -1.72
CA ALA A 75 -11.42 -8.12 -0.40
C ALA A 75 -10.54 -9.37 -0.38
N ALA A 76 -10.65 -10.25 -1.39
CA ALA A 76 -9.84 -11.45 -1.51
C ALA A 76 -8.33 -11.14 -1.55
N VAL A 77 -7.90 -10.10 -2.27
CA VAL A 77 -6.48 -9.69 -2.28
C VAL A 77 -6.05 -9.09 -0.94
N LEU A 78 -6.90 -8.27 -0.31
CA LEU A 78 -6.62 -7.70 1.00
C LEU A 78 -6.48 -8.79 2.08
N THR A 79 -7.21 -9.89 1.96
CA THR A 79 -7.18 -11.01 2.90
C THR A 79 -6.27 -12.16 2.48
N ARG A 80 -5.40 -11.97 1.47
CA ARG A 80 -4.49 -13.00 0.92
C ARG A 80 -5.21 -14.25 0.37
N ALA A 81 -6.52 -14.20 0.14
CA ALA A 81 -7.28 -15.27 -0.51
C ALA A 81 -7.08 -15.30 -2.03
N ALA A 82 -6.64 -14.18 -2.61
CA ALA A 82 -6.20 -14.09 -3.99
C ALA A 82 -4.82 -13.38 -4.05
N PRO A 83 -3.88 -13.85 -4.89
CA PRO A 83 -2.54 -13.25 -4.96
C PRO A 83 -2.54 -11.91 -5.70
N THR A 84 -3.44 -11.74 -6.68
CA THR A 84 -3.46 -10.56 -7.55
C THR A 84 -4.87 -10.12 -7.91
N LEU A 85 -4.99 -8.83 -8.20
CA LEU A 85 -6.20 -8.15 -8.68
C LEU A 85 -5.95 -7.59 -10.07
N GLU A 86 -6.87 -7.78 -11.01
CA GLU A 86 -6.80 -7.12 -12.31
C GLU A 86 -7.98 -6.15 -12.51
N ARG A 87 -7.72 -4.93 -12.97
CA ARG A 87 -8.74 -3.89 -13.17
C ARG A 87 -8.57 -3.22 -14.53
N ALA A 88 -9.67 -3.10 -15.27
CA ALA A 88 -9.70 -2.28 -16.47
C ALA A 88 -9.38 -0.82 -16.15
N LEU A 89 -8.76 -0.11 -17.10
CA LEU A 89 -8.40 1.29 -16.88
C LEU A 89 -9.62 2.21 -16.92
N ASP A 90 -9.87 2.88 -15.80
CA ASP A 90 -10.77 4.03 -15.73
C ASP A 90 -9.98 5.36 -15.84
N ALA A 91 -10.66 6.49 -15.70
CA ALA A 91 -10.03 7.81 -15.80
C ALA A 91 -8.93 8.04 -14.73
N GLU A 92 -9.12 7.57 -13.49
CA GLU A 92 -8.11 7.73 -12.44
C GLU A 92 -6.88 6.87 -12.71
N LEU A 93 -7.09 5.63 -13.13
CA LEU A 93 -6.03 4.72 -13.53
C LEU A 93 -5.26 5.22 -14.75
N VAL A 94 -5.93 5.83 -15.75
CA VAL A 94 -5.24 6.47 -16.89
C VAL A 94 -4.39 7.66 -16.44
N SER A 95 -4.92 8.52 -15.56
CA SER A 95 -4.16 9.66 -15.02
C SER A 95 -2.94 9.21 -14.22
N PHE A 96 -3.11 8.17 -13.41
CA PHE A 96 -2.05 7.55 -12.64
C PHE A 96 -1.01 6.86 -13.55
N PHE A 97 -1.44 6.14 -14.59
CA PHE A 97 -0.56 5.55 -15.62
C PHE A 97 0.30 6.63 -16.29
N ASN A 98 -0.29 7.74 -16.72
CA ASN A 98 0.46 8.82 -17.35
C ASN A 98 1.50 9.43 -16.38
N ARG A 99 1.14 9.62 -15.11
CA ARG A 99 2.12 10.09 -14.10
C ARG A 99 3.24 9.06 -13.92
N TRP A 100 2.88 7.78 -13.82
CA TRP A 100 3.82 6.67 -13.72
C TRP A 100 4.81 6.69 -14.89
N LEU A 101 4.31 6.70 -16.12
CA LEU A 101 5.10 6.67 -17.35
C LEU A 101 6.02 7.89 -17.46
N ARG A 102 5.51 9.08 -17.14
CA ARG A 102 6.32 10.31 -17.10
C ARG A 102 7.49 10.21 -16.14
N LEU A 103 7.26 9.65 -14.94
CA LEU A 103 8.33 9.45 -13.96
C LEU A 103 9.33 8.39 -14.42
N THR A 104 8.89 7.33 -15.10
CA THR A 104 9.76 6.33 -15.71
C THR A 104 10.67 6.98 -16.78
N TYR A 105 10.11 7.79 -17.68
CA TYR A 105 10.88 8.51 -18.70
C TYR A 105 11.89 9.49 -18.14
N TYR A 106 11.54 10.21 -17.08
CA TYR A 106 12.46 11.11 -16.40
C TYR A 106 13.65 10.35 -15.79
N ARG A 107 13.42 9.15 -15.24
CA ARG A 107 14.47 8.29 -14.68
C ARG A 107 15.37 7.69 -15.75
N GLU A 108 14.82 7.22 -16.87
CA GLU A 108 15.62 6.70 -18.00
C GLU A 108 16.59 7.74 -18.55
N SER A 109 16.21 9.02 -18.55
CA SER A 109 17.07 10.10 -19.00
C SER A 109 18.21 10.46 -18.03
N ALA A 110 18.20 9.94 -16.80
CA ALA A 110 19.22 10.20 -15.81
C ALA A 110 20.41 9.23 -15.98
N PRO A 111 21.65 9.73 -16.18
CA PRO A 111 22.81 8.86 -16.37
C PRO A 111 23.08 7.98 -15.13
N GLY A 112 23.39 6.70 -15.36
CA GLY A 112 23.88 5.78 -14.32
C GLY A 112 22.83 4.98 -13.56
N ARG A 113 21.57 4.93 -14.01
CA ARG A 113 20.54 4.04 -13.41
C ARG A 113 20.04 3.04 -14.44
N ALA A 114 20.47 1.79 -14.32
CA ALA A 114 19.81 0.67 -14.99
C ALA A 114 18.39 0.53 -14.40
N PHE A 115 17.39 0.44 -15.27
CA PHE A 115 16.02 0.17 -14.87
C PHE A 115 15.84 -1.34 -14.84
N GLU A 116 15.73 -1.92 -13.65
CA GLU A 116 15.26 -3.29 -13.45
C GLU A 116 13.82 -3.24 -12.93
N GLY A 117 12.91 -3.96 -13.59
CA GLY A 117 11.64 -4.37 -12.99
C GLY A 117 10.38 -4.00 -13.76
N ASP A 118 9.62 -5.05 -14.12
CA ASP A 118 8.28 -5.04 -14.73
C ASP A 118 7.15 -4.54 -13.80
N GLY A 119 7.49 -4.02 -12.62
CA GLY A 119 6.52 -3.54 -11.64
C GLY A 119 7.02 -2.39 -10.79
N ARG A 120 6.11 -1.48 -10.42
CA ARG A 120 6.43 -0.39 -9.49
C ARG A 120 5.89 -0.73 -8.11
N ALA A 121 6.74 -0.63 -7.10
CA ALA A 121 6.32 -0.68 -5.70
C ALA A 121 5.33 0.47 -5.42
N VAL A 122 4.19 0.10 -4.84
CA VAL A 122 3.12 1.00 -4.40
C VAL A 122 2.76 0.70 -2.94
N VAL A 123 2.17 1.69 -2.27
CA VAL A 123 1.50 1.47 -0.98
C VAL A 123 0.01 1.37 -1.27
N VAL A 124 -0.58 0.26 -0.87
CA VAL A 124 -2.04 0.06 -0.87
C VAL A 124 -2.53 0.35 0.54
N GLY A 125 -3.64 1.08 0.68
CA GLY A 125 -4.16 1.37 2.00
C GLY A 125 -5.66 1.61 2.05
N TRP A 126 -6.25 1.29 3.21
CA TRP A 126 -7.69 1.28 3.46
C TRP A 126 -7.99 1.17 4.98
N PRO A 127 -9.14 1.63 5.49
CA PRO A 127 -10.01 2.64 4.91
C PRO A 127 -9.31 3.98 4.75
N VAL A 128 -9.82 4.81 3.84
CA VAL A 128 -9.26 6.13 3.52
C VAL A 128 -10.07 7.22 4.21
N VAL A 129 -9.38 8.09 4.95
CA VAL A 129 -9.94 9.30 5.58
C VAL A 129 -9.46 10.52 4.81
N PHE A 130 -10.40 11.39 4.40
CA PHE A 130 -10.11 12.63 3.71
C PHE A 130 -10.12 13.82 4.69
N PHE A 131 -9.04 14.60 4.68
CA PHE A 131 -8.88 15.80 5.50
C PHE A 131 -9.13 17.05 4.63
N PRO A 132 -10.31 17.68 4.70
CA PRO A 132 -10.68 18.75 3.76
C PRO A 132 -9.84 20.01 3.91
N ARG A 133 -9.29 20.29 5.10
CA ARG A 133 -8.49 21.50 5.35
C ARG A 133 -7.10 21.44 4.71
N THR A 134 -6.48 20.26 4.70
CA THR A 134 -5.15 20.04 4.09
C THR A 134 -5.24 19.39 2.71
N GLU A 135 -6.45 19.03 2.28
CA GLU A 135 -6.72 18.21 1.11
C GLU A 135 -5.92 16.90 1.11
N GLU A 136 -5.74 16.25 2.26
CA GLU A 136 -4.93 15.03 2.39
C GLU A 136 -5.78 13.77 2.51
N LEU A 137 -5.21 12.64 2.09
CA LEU A 137 -5.77 11.30 2.29
C LEU A 137 -4.87 10.52 3.25
N ALA A 138 -5.46 9.94 4.30
CA ALA A 138 -4.77 9.01 5.19
C ALA A 138 -5.42 7.62 5.11
N CYS A 139 -4.60 6.58 5.15
CA CYS A 139 -5.06 5.20 5.15
C CYS A 139 -4.77 4.56 6.50
N LEU A 140 -5.77 3.94 7.11
CA LEU A 140 -5.60 3.31 8.42
C LEU A 140 -4.72 2.07 8.36
N LEU A 141 -5.06 1.11 7.50
CA LEU A 141 -4.26 -0.09 7.22
C LEU A 141 -3.50 0.13 5.92
N ARG A 142 -2.24 -0.29 5.90
CA ARG A 142 -1.35 -0.13 4.74
C ARG A 142 -0.54 -1.39 4.54
N PHE A 143 -0.22 -1.71 3.28
CA PHE A 143 0.74 -2.75 2.94
C PHE A 143 1.42 -2.40 1.61
N ARG A 144 2.54 -3.07 1.35
CA ARG A 144 3.29 -2.90 0.11
C ARG A 144 2.70 -3.80 -0.97
N GLY A 145 2.58 -3.25 -2.16
CA GLY A 145 2.19 -4.00 -3.34
C GLY A 145 3.06 -3.63 -4.53
N THR A 146 2.89 -4.36 -5.61
CA THR A 146 3.42 -4.01 -6.92
C THR A 146 2.27 -3.80 -7.89
N ILE A 147 2.51 -2.92 -8.86
CA ILE A 147 1.60 -2.76 -10.00
C ILE A 147 2.33 -3.15 -11.28
N GLY A 148 1.62 -3.87 -12.14
CA GLY A 148 2.01 -4.15 -13.52
C GLY A 148 0.93 -3.64 -14.47
N TRP A 149 1.33 -3.25 -15.67
CA TRP A 149 0.41 -2.78 -16.71
C TRP A 149 0.28 -3.86 -17.77
N ARG A 150 -0.94 -4.12 -18.25
CA ARG A 150 -1.22 -5.19 -19.21
C ARG A 150 -1.91 -4.60 -20.44
N VAL A 151 -1.51 -5.04 -21.62
CA VAL A 151 -2.16 -4.70 -22.89
C VAL A 151 -3.37 -5.61 -23.12
N ALA A 152 -4.21 -5.31 -24.11
CA ALA A 152 -5.50 -5.98 -24.32
C ALA A 152 -5.43 -7.50 -24.56
N ASN A 153 -4.27 -8.03 -24.99
CA ASN A 153 -4.04 -9.46 -25.16
C ASN A 153 -3.51 -10.15 -23.88
N GLY A 154 -3.42 -9.45 -22.74
CA GLY A 154 -2.93 -9.98 -21.47
C GLY A 154 -1.40 -9.91 -21.28
N GLU A 155 -0.65 -9.50 -22.30
CA GLU A 155 0.80 -9.37 -22.19
C GLU A 155 1.21 -8.16 -21.32
N PRO A 156 2.38 -8.20 -20.66
CA PRO A 156 2.93 -7.03 -19.99
C PRO A 156 3.12 -5.85 -20.96
N PHE A 157 2.78 -4.64 -20.52
CA PHE A 157 3.03 -3.43 -21.27
C PHE A 157 4.54 -3.11 -21.30
N ALA A 158 5.13 -3.13 -22.49
CA ALA A 158 6.51 -2.73 -22.69
C ALA A 158 6.65 -1.19 -22.75
N VAL A 159 7.44 -0.63 -21.83
CA VAL A 159 7.72 0.82 -21.79
C VAL A 159 8.48 1.26 -23.06
N PRO A 160 7.98 2.25 -23.82
CA PRO A 160 8.69 2.75 -25.00
C PRO A 160 10.03 3.40 -24.65
N SER A 161 11.11 2.90 -25.25
CA SER A 161 12.44 3.53 -25.13
C SER A 161 12.46 4.96 -25.70
N TRP A 162 13.46 5.75 -25.32
CA TRP A 162 13.65 7.11 -25.87
C TRP A 162 13.70 7.13 -27.40
N ARG A 163 14.38 6.16 -28.04
CA ARG A 163 14.45 6.05 -29.51
C ARG A 163 13.07 5.74 -30.10
N ALA A 164 12.33 4.79 -29.51
CA ALA A 164 10.99 4.44 -29.97
C ALA A 164 10.04 5.64 -29.92
N ARG A 165 10.12 6.47 -28.87
CA ARG A 165 9.32 7.69 -28.73
C ARG A 165 9.59 8.76 -29.80
N LYS A 166 10.82 8.86 -30.30
CA LYS A 166 11.24 9.91 -31.25
C LYS A 166 10.86 9.63 -32.71
N GLY A 167 10.59 8.38 -33.07
CA GLY A 167 10.23 8.03 -34.45
C GLY A 167 10.03 6.54 -34.72
N GLY A 168 10.05 5.71 -33.68
CA GLY A 168 9.77 4.29 -33.81
C GLY A 168 8.27 3.99 -33.72
N PRO A 169 7.89 2.72 -33.95
CA PRO A 169 6.54 2.25 -33.68
C PRO A 169 6.24 2.37 -32.17
N THR A 170 5.09 2.94 -31.85
CA THR A 170 4.60 3.01 -30.47
C THR A 170 3.88 1.69 -30.15
N PRO A 171 4.16 1.04 -28.99
CA PRO A 171 3.39 -0.13 -28.59
C PRO A 171 1.93 0.22 -28.30
N ALA A 172 1.09 -0.81 -28.21
CA ALA A 172 -0.29 -0.65 -27.77
C ALA A 172 -0.34 -0.08 -26.34
N PRO A 173 -1.28 0.84 -26.03
CA PRO A 173 -1.48 1.31 -24.67
C PRO A 173 -1.99 0.18 -23.76
N PRO A 174 -1.75 0.25 -22.45
CA PRO A 174 -2.33 -0.71 -21.52
C PRO A 174 -3.86 -0.64 -21.52
N ALA A 175 -4.49 -1.79 -21.27
CA ALA A 175 -5.93 -1.97 -21.15
C ALA A 175 -6.35 -2.27 -19.69
N SER A 176 -5.43 -2.80 -18.88
CA SER A 176 -5.67 -3.10 -17.47
C SER A 176 -4.42 -2.86 -16.61
N VAL A 177 -4.65 -2.76 -15.32
CA VAL A 177 -3.62 -2.80 -14.27
C VAL A 177 -3.76 -4.10 -13.50
N ARG A 178 -2.63 -4.75 -13.23
CA ARG A 178 -2.52 -5.86 -12.29
C ARG A 178 -1.90 -5.33 -11.00
N VAL A 179 -2.58 -5.53 -9.88
CA VAL A 179 -2.09 -5.20 -8.53
C VAL A 179 -1.77 -6.51 -7.82
N GLU A 180 -0.60 -6.59 -7.24
CA GLU A 180 -0.12 -7.76 -6.52
C GLU A 180 0.34 -7.33 -5.13
N ARG A 181 -0.02 -8.12 -4.11
CA ARG A 181 0.47 -7.90 -2.76
C ARG A 181 1.92 -8.37 -2.70
N SER A 182 2.77 -7.61 -2.01
CA SER A 182 4.14 -8.03 -1.74
C SER A 182 4.16 -8.88 -0.47
N ASP A 183 4.75 -10.07 -0.57
CA ASP A 183 4.96 -11.00 0.54
C ASP A 183 6.36 -10.84 1.17
N GLU A 184 7.15 -9.85 0.72
CA GLU A 184 8.51 -9.58 1.24
C GLU A 184 8.54 -9.19 2.72
N ASP A 185 7.38 -8.89 3.31
CA ASP A 185 7.19 -8.48 4.71
C ASP A 185 6.47 -9.55 5.55
N ASP A 186 6.50 -10.83 5.17
CA ASP A 186 5.73 -11.90 5.87
C ASP A 186 6.14 -12.16 7.32
N GLU A 187 7.33 -11.70 7.75
CA GLU A 187 7.75 -11.71 9.16
C GLU A 187 7.10 -10.59 10.01
N LEU A 188 6.33 -9.69 9.37
CA LEU A 188 5.65 -8.57 10.01
C LEU A 188 4.13 -8.77 10.08
N LEU A 189 3.45 -7.86 10.80
CA LEU A 189 1.99 -7.81 10.83
C LEU A 189 1.40 -7.74 9.41
N PRO A 190 0.22 -8.34 9.16
CA PRO A 190 -0.44 -8.30 7.84
C PRO A 190 -0.66 -6.89 7.29
N PHE A 191 -0.78 -5.89 8.17
CA PHE A 191 -0.87 -4.49 7.77
C PHE A 191 0.00 -3.62 8.70
N SER A 192 0.54 -2.54 8.15
CA SER A 192 1.00 -1.40 8.92
C SER A 192 -0.20 -0.52 9.31
N LEU A 193 -0.24 -0.07 10.57
CA LEU A 193 -1.26 0.83 11.10
C LEU A 193 -0.78 2.29 11.04
N ASP A 194 -1.64 3.23 10.62
CA ASP A 194 -1.40 4.66 10.82
C ASP A 194 -1.76 5.05 12.27
N THR A 195 -0.78 4.93 13.17
CA THR A 195 -0.93 5.27 14.59
C THR A 195 -1.28 6.75 14.80
N GLN A 196 -0.82 7.65 13.93
CA GLN A 196 -1.18 9.06 13.99
C GLN A 196 -2.66 9.27 13.65
N LEU A 197 -3.20 8.52 12.69
CA LEU A 197 -4.63 8.52 12.40
C LEU A 197 -5.42 7.98 13.59
N LEU A 198 -5.01 6.84 14.17
CA LEU A 198 -5.66 6.25 15.36
C LEU A 198 -5.71 7.23 16.52
N MET A 199 -4.56 7.79 16.92
CA MET A 199 -4.46 8.66 18.08
C MET A 199 -5.09 10.03 17.85
N ARG A 200 -4.65 10.75 16.81
CA ARG A 200 -4.99 12.17 16.64
C ARG A 200 -6.36 12.40 16.02
N THR A 201 -6.87 11.44 15.25
CA THR A 201 -8.11 11.61 14.48
C THR A 201 -9.23 10.70 14.98
N LEU A 202 -8.91 9.46 15.34
CA LEU A 202 -9.91 8.48 15.80
C LEU A 202 -10.03 8.41 17.33
N GLY A 203 -9.20 9.16 18.06
CA GLY A 203 -9.28 9.32 19.51
C GLY A 203 -9.02 8.03 20.28
N VAL A 204 -8.14 7.17 19.76
CA VAL A 204 -7.60 6.01 20.51
C VAL A 204 -6.45 6.50 21.36
N ASN A 205 -6.40 6.15 22.65
CA ASN A 205 -5.30 6.61 23.49
C ASN A 205 -3.99 5.85 23.16
N ASP A 206 -2.86 6.36 23.64
CA ASP A 206 -1.54 5.79 23.36
C ASP A 206 -1.37 4.38 23.97
N GLU A 207 -1.78 4.19 25.23
CA GLU A 207 -1.78 2.90 25.92
C GLU A 207 -2.55 1.83 25.11
N GLU A 208 -3.74 2.15 24.60
CA GLU A 208 -4.55 1.25 23.77
C GLU A 208 -3.88 0.90 22.44
N VAL A 209 -3.14 1.84 21.84
CA VAL A 209 -2.38 1.59 20.60
C VAL A 209 -1.19 0.67 20.87
N ASP A 210 -0.50 0.85 22.00
CA ASP A 210 0.61 -0.01 22.41
C ASP A 210 0.12 -1.42 22.78
N ASP A 211 -0.99 -1.52 23.52
CA ASP A 211 -1.65 -2.79 23.85
C ASP A 211 -2.11 -3.51 22.58
N LEU A 212 -2.68 -2.79 21.60
CA LEU A 212 -3.04 -3.34 20.29
C LEU A 212 -1.81 -3.93 19.60
N HIS A 213 -0.71 -3.18 19.49
CA HIS A 213 0.48 -3.67 18.82
C HIS A 213 1.11 -4.89 19.52
N THR A 214 1.11 -4.88 20.85
CA THR A 214 1.59 -6.00 21.67
C THR A 214 0.74 -7.24 21.44
N ALA A 215 -0.59 -7.09 21.51
CA ALA A 215 -1.54 -8.17 21.29
C ALA A 215 -1.42 -8.77 19.88
N LEU A 216 -1.33 -7.93 18.84
CA LEU A 216 -1.20 -8.38 17.46
C LEU A 216 0.12 -9.13 17.21
N ARG A 217 1.24 -8.67 17.79
CA ARG A 217 2.56 -9.33 17.66
C ARG A 217 2.67 -10.64 18.43
N ALA A 218 1.85 -10.83 19.46
CA ALA A 218 1.83 -12.06 20.25
C ALA A 218 1.16 -13.25 19.52
N VAL A 219 0.55 -13.01 18.35
CA VAL A 219 -0.12 -14.05 17.56
C VAL A 219 0.81 -14.50 16.42
N GLU A 220 1.30 -15.74 16.50
CA GLU A 220 2.25 -16.35 15.54
C GLU A 220 1.72 -16.35 14.09
N ASP A 221 0.44 -16.67 13.90
CA ASP A 221 -0.21 -16.73 12.58
C ASP A 221 -1.35 -15.70 12.46
N LEU A 222 -1.05 -14.42 12.67
CA LEU A 222 -2.07 -13.39 12.59
C LEU A 222 -2.60 -13.23 11.15
N SER A 223 -3.86 -13.62 10.92
CA SER A 223 -4.50 -13.42 9.62
C SER A 223 -4.86 -11.94 9.37
N PRO A 224 -4.92 -11.48 8.10
CA PRO A 224 -5.46 -10.17 7.77
C PRO A 224 -6.88 -9.95 8.30
N GLY A 225 -7.73 -10.97 8.22
CA GLY A 225 -9.12 -10.90 8.66
C GLY A 225 -9.23 -10.67 10.17
N ARG A 226 -8.42 -11.39 10.95
CA ARG A 226 -8.34 -11.25 12.40
C ARG A 226 -7.80 -9.90 12.83
N MET A 227 -6.78 -9.38 12.14
CA MET A 227 -6.27 -8.04 12.38
C MET A 227 -7.35 -6.97 12.11
N ILE A 228 -8.07 -7.06 10.98
CA ILE A 228 -9.15 -6.12 10.65
C ILE A 228 -10.27 -6.18 11.69
N ALA A 229 -10.69 -7.38 12.09
CA ALA A 229 -11.73 -7.57 13.12
C ALA A 229 -11.33 -6.99 14.47
N THR A 230 -10.06 -7.15 14.87
CA THR A 230 -9.51 -6.61 16.11
C THR A 230 -9.51 -5.08 16.10
N VAL A 231 -9.01 -4.47 15.02
CA VAL A 231 -9.01 -3.01 14.87
C VAL A 231 -10.43 -2.45 14.80
N ALA A 232 -11.36 -3.16 14.15
CA ALA A 232 -12.77 -2.76 14.15
C ALA A 232 -13.36 -2.79 15.57
N GLY A 233 -13.11 -3.86 16.33
CA GLY A 233 -13.54 -4.00 17.72
C GLY A 233 -13.00 -2.89 18.64
N LEU A 234 -11.72 -2.55 18.51
CA LEU A 234 -11.10 -1.41 19.21
C LEU A 234 -11.84 -0.09 18.93
N LEU A 235 -12.12 0.19 17.65
CA LEU A 235 -12.77 1.44 17.24
C LEU A 235 -14.27 1.49 17.61
N GLU A 236 -14.94 0.34 17.69
CA GLU A 236 -16.32 0.20 18.15
C GLU A 236 -16.45 0.31 19.69
N GLY A 237 -15.40 -0.11 20.42
CA GLY A 237 -15.35 -0.12 21.87
C GLY A 237 -15.51 1.26 22.50
N ARG A 238 -16.33 1.32 23.56
CA ARG A 238 -16.37 2.45 24.52
C ARG A 238 -15.57 2.19 25.79
N ALA A 239 -15.20 0.95 26.02
CA ALA A 239 -14.32 0.54 27.11
C ALA A 239 -12.87 0.49 26.61
N PRO A 240 -11.88 0.63 27.50
CA PRO A 240 -10.48 0.42 27.15
C PRO A 240 -10.29 -0.94 26.48
N PHE A 241 -9.40 -0.98 25.50
CA PHE A 241 -8.95 -2.24 24.91
C PHE A 241 -8.36 -3.15 25.99
N ASP A 242 -8.75 -4.43 25.99
CA ASP A 242 -8.36 -5.40 27.01
C ASP A 242 -7.17 -6.27 26.59
N GLY A 243 -6.50 -5.89 25.50
CA GLY A 243 -5.37 -6.66 24.94
C GLY A 243 -5.79 -7.91 24.19
N GLN A 244 -7.09 -8.19 24.00
CA GLN A 244 -7.53 -9.40 23.31
C GLN A 244 -7.69 -9.19 21.80
N VAL A 245 -6.99 -10.03 21.03
CA VAL A 245 -7.18 -10.12 19.58
C VAL A 245 -8.51 -10.83 19.30
N ALA A 246 -9.34 -10.25 18.43
CA ALA A 246 -10.62 -10.82 18.02
C ALA A 246 -10.46 -12.28 17.52
N PRO A 247 -11.51 -13.12 17.62
CA PRO A 247 -11.48 -14.45 17.02
C PRO A 247 -11.34 -14.37 15.49
N GLU A 248 -10.84 -15.45 14.89
CA GLU A 248 -10.78 -15.57 13.43
C GLU A 248 -12.20 -15.46 12.86
N PRO A 249 -12.45 -14.57 11.89
CA PRO A 249 -13.72 -14.59 11.17
C PRO A 249 -13.87 -15.92 10.42
N GLU A 250 -14.99 -16.62 10.61
CA GLU A 250 -15.19 -17.95 10.01
C GLU A 250 -15.73 -17.89 8.57
N GLY A 251 -15.25 -18.80 7.72
CA GLY A 251 -15.79 -19.06 6.38
C GLY A 251 -15.78 -17.83 5.47
N GLU A 252 -16.91 -17.57 4.80
CA GLU A 252 -17.07 -16.43 3.88
C GLU A 252 -16.93 -15.08 4.58
N ALA A 253 -17.16 -14.99 5.90
CA ALA A 253 -17.01 -13.75 6.64
C ALA A 253 -15.56 -13.25 6.69
N ALA A 254 -14.58 -14.16 6.58
CA ALA A 254 -13.15 -13.85 6.58
C ALA A 254 -12.71 -13.02 5.39
N THR A 255 -13.38 -13.23 4.24
CA THR A 255 -13.05 -12.60 2.95
C THR A 255 -14.18 -11.68 2.47
N SER A 256 -15.25 -11.55 3.25
CA SER A 256 -16.42 -10.78 2.86
C SER A 256 -16.15 -9.28 2.88
N PRO A 257 -16.66 -8.52 1.89
CA PRO A 257 -16.75 -7.07 1.96
C PRO A 257 -17.45 -6.55 3.24
N ALA A 258 -18.23 -7.38 3.94
CA ALA A 258 -18.85 -7.04 5.22
C ALA A 258 -17.83 -6.73 6.33
N LEU A 259 -16.71 -7.47 6.38
CA LEU A 259 -15.63 -7.20 7.34
C LEU A 259 -15.03 -5.81 7.10
N PHE A 260 -14.84 -5.46 5.83
CA PHE A 260 -14.39 -4.14 5.43
C PHE A 260 -15.45 -3.06 5.72
N ALA A 261 -16.72 -3.33 5.44
CA ALA A 261 -17.81 -2.42 5.77
C ALA A 261 -17.88 -2.13 7.28
N ARG A 262 -17.65 -3.13 8.13
CA ARG A 262 -17.61 -3.00 9.59
C ARG A 262 -16.52 -2.03 10.05
N LEU A 263 -15.26 -2.24 9.65
CA LEU A 263 -14.18 -1.32 10.03
C LEU A 263 -14.44 0.10 9.48
N THR A 264 -14.97 0.22 8.26
CA THR A 264 -15.35 1.51 7.68
C THR A 264 -16.43 2.21 8.53
N ALA A 265 -17.43 1.46 9.02
CA ALA A 265 -18.46 1.97 9.90
C ALA A 265 -17.90 2.38 11.27
N ALA A 266 -16.98 1.60 11.84
CA ALA A 266 -16.30 1.92 13.10
C ALA A 266 -15.49 3.23 12.99
N VAL A 267 -14.71 3.39 11.91
CA VAL A 267 -13.98 4.63 11.60
C VAL A 267 -14.95 5.80 11.47
N ARG A 268 -16.05 5.64 10.72
CA ARG A 268 -17.09 6.70 10.59
C ARG A 268 -17.72 7.04 11.94
N GLY A 269 -17.96 6.06 12.80
CA GLY A 269 -18.50 6.25 14.14
C GLY A 269 -17.60 7.15 14.99
N ARG A 270 -16.29 6.89 14.98
CA ARG A 270 -15.29 7.73 15.67
C ARG A 270 -15.21 9.14 15.06
N LEU A 271 -15.19 9.25 13.74
CA LEU A 271 -15.17 10.56 13.06
C LEU A 271 -16.44 11.39 13.33
N GLY A 272 -17.60 10.76 13.38
CA GLY A 272 -18.89 11.41 13.66
C GLY A 272 -19.10 11.75 15.14
N GLY A 273 -18.49 10.99 16.06
CA GLY A 273 -18.48 11.28 17.49
C GLY A 273 -17.51 12.41 17.89
N GLY A 274 -16.54 12.72 17.02
CA GLY A 274 -15.50 13.74 17.22
C GLY A 274 -15.89 15.19 16.91
N ALA A 275 -17.18 15.46 16.65
CA ALA A 275 -17.84 16.75 16.40
C ALA A 275 -18.29 17.01 14.95
N ALA A 276 -19.57 17.39 14.84
CA ALA A 276 -19.98 18.42 13.90
C ALA A 276 -19.21 19.72 14.23
N VAL A 277 -18.20 20.06 13.41
CA VAL A 277 -17.68 21.41 13.20
C VAL A 277 -17.22 21.55 11.75
#